data_AF-A0A1H3NUH8-F1
#
_entry.id   AF-A0A1H3NUH8-F1
#
_cell.length_a   1.000
_cell.length_b   1.000
_cell.length_c   1.000
_cell.angle_alpha   90.00
_cell.angle_beta   90.00
_cell.angle_gamma   90.00
#
_symmetry.space_group_name_H-M   'P 1'
#
loop_
_entity.id
_entity.type
_entity.pdbx_description
1 polymer ?
#
loop_
_entity_poly.entity_id
_entity_poly.type
_entity_poly.pdbx_seq_one_letter_code
_entity_poly.pdbx_strand_id
1 'polypeptide(L)'
;MAARSSSVEQVNGDVLKQQNPQLNGFDVESMTAQRIKELRDSRVSFSVESNLAQTNDYKLIHGAKAAGYRVELVYVSLESVRECQDRVLSRVAKGGHDVPPAIIEQRYHQSLSLLKQNYKEFDRIELIDNTSRPFQPGALIEKGLIAPLQSPPPEWVRGVVTHVQRMERVNQLLAQPAADMQQATIRVTEAARAPGARGQAEAVQAAVRMSGAQVSDVQPAAASEQGQRVSYLNVQYSLKSPELERISTTLDAVHRQSGSEVMESAKDQQRRWVPGQAREAGQSQATERGQDQQER
;
A
#
# COMPACT_ATOMS: atom_id res chain seq x y z
N MET A 1 22.84 -19.75 -3.77
CA MET A 1 22.10 -18.87 -2.83
C MET A 1 22.94 -18.73 -1.57
N ALA A 2 23.61 -17.59 -1.40
CA ALA A 2 24.53 -17.39 -0.28
C ALA A 2 23.77 -17.18 1.04
N ALA A 3 24.15 -17.94 2.06
CA ALA A 3 23.72 -17.77 3.43
C ALA A 3 24.08 -16.35 3.91
N ARG A 4 23.08 -15.51 4.16
CA ARG A 4 23.27 -14.23 4.84
C ARG A 4 23.13 -14.45 6.35
N SER A 5 24.21 -14.89 6.97
CA SER A 5 24.38 -14.80 8.43
C SER A 5 25.34 -13.65 8.72
N SER A 6 24.81 -12.43 8.73
CA SER A 6 25.32 -11.41 9.64
C SER A 6 24.42 -11.52 10.87
N SER A 7 24.94 -12.06 11.97
CA SER A 7 24.19 -12.15 13.23
C SER A 7 23.84 -10.74 13.70
N VAL A 8 22.60 -10.34 13.46
CA VAL A 8 22.04 -9.12 14.05
C VAL A 8 21.74 -9.38 15.52
N GLU A 9 21.78 -8.35 16.35
CA GLU A 9 21.41 -8.51 17.75
C GLU A 9 19.94 -8.94 17.86
N GLN A 10 19.70 -10.05 18.58
CA GLN A 10 18.36 -10.54 18.87
C GLN A 10 17.92 -10.02 20.23
N VAL A 11 16.83 -9.24 20.25
CA VAL A 11 16.18 -8.80 21.49
C VAL A 11 15.06 -9.78 21.83
N ASN A 12 15.20 -10.49 22.95
CA ASN A 12 14.22 -11.47 23.44
C ASN A 12 14.02 -11.31 24.96
N GLY A 13 12.78 -11.00 25.37
CA GLY A 13 12.41 -10.81 26.78
C GLY A 13 12.52 -12.09 27.63
N ASP A 14 12.25 -13.26 27.05
CA ASP A 14 12.38 -14.54 27.76
C ASP A 14 13.84 -14.86 28.07
N VAL A 15 14.76 -14.56 27.14
CA VAL A 15 16.21 -14.70 27.38
C VAL A 15 16.66 -13.75 28.49
N LEU A 16 16.18 -12.49 28.46
CA LEU A 16 16.48 -11.52 29.50
C LEU A 16 15.99 -12.00 30.89
N LYS A 17 14.78 -12.58 30.94
CA LYS A 17 14.19 -13.14 32.17
C LYS A 17 14.93 -14.38 32.67
N GLN A 18 15.39 -15.25 31.77
CA GLN A 18 16.18 -16.43 32.13
C GLN A 18 17.53 -16.04 32.74
N GLN A 19 18.20 -15.03 32.16
CA GLN A 19 19.48 -14.52 32.67
C GLN A 19 19.30 -13.68 33.94
N ASN A 20 18.13 -13.10 34.15
CA ASN A 20 17.82 -12.25 35.30
C ASN A 20 16.51 -12.69 35.99
N PRO A 21 16.51 -13.84 36.70
CA PRO A 21 15.30 -14.39 37.30
C PRO A 21 14.61 -13.45 38.30
N GLN A 22 15.35 -12.50 38.88
CA GLN A 22 14.87 -11.50 39.84
C GLN A 22 13.97 -10.43 39.23
N LEU A 23 14.07 -10.17 37.92
CA LEU A 23 13.27 -9.12 37.26
C LEU A 23 11.80 -9.50 37.21
N ASN A 24 10.88 -8.57 37.48
CA ASN A 24 9.47 -8.85 37.23
C ASN A 24 9.15 -8.69 35.72
N GLY A 25 7.93 -9.06 35.31
CA GLY A 25 7.53 -8.98 33.88
C GLY A 25 7.57 -7.55 33.33
N PHE A 26 7.19 -6.56 34.13
CA PHE A 26 7.22 -5.15 33.73
C PHE A 26 8.66 -4.66 33.51
N ASP A 27 9.61 -5.04 34.36
CA ASP A 27 11.01 -4.69 34.20
C ASP A 27 11.59 -5.28 32.90
N VAL A 28 11.27 -6.55 32.61
CA VAL A 28 11.70 -7.23 31.39
C VAL A 28 11.14 -6.53 30.15
N GLU A 29 9.85 -6.19 30.15
CA GLU A 29 9.21 -5.47 29.05
C GLU A 29 9.81 -4.06 28.86
N SER A 30 10.01 -3.32 29.95
CA SER A 30 10.60 -1.98 29.93
C SER A 30 12.03 -1.99 29.39
N MET A 31 12.87 -2.91 29.88
CA MET A 31 14.26 -3.07 29.42
C MET A 31 14.32 -3.51 27.95
N THR A 32 13.44 -4.41 27.52
CA THR A 32 13.33 -4.83 26.12
C THR A 32 12.96 -3.64 25.23
N ALA A 33 11.96 -2.85 25.62
CA ALA A 33 11.54 -1.66 24.88
C ALA A 33 12.63 -0.59 24.82
N GLN A 34 13.35 -0.37 25.93
CA GLN A 34 14.49 0.53 25.96
C GLN A 34 15.60 0.07 25.02
N ARG A 35 15.95 -1.22 25.03
CA ARG A 35 17.00 -1.75 24.15
C ARG A 35 16.65 -1.60 22.68
N ILE A 36 15.41 -1.90 22.32
CA ILE A 36 14.91 -1.69 20.96
C ILE A 36 14.99 -0.21 20.55
N LYS A 37 14.66 0.70 21.47
CA LYS A 37 14.79 2.15 21.22
C LYS A 37 16.26 2.53 20.96
N GLU A 38 17.20 2.08 21.78
CA GLU A 38 18.64 2.35 21.62
C GLU A 38 19.16 1.86 20.27
N LEU A 39 18.80 0.63 19.88
CA LEU A 39 19.18 0.05 18.58
C LEU A 39 18.57 0.86 17.42
N ARG A 40 17.30 1.26 17.56
CA ARG A 40 16.62 2.07 16.56
C ARG A 40 17.28 3.43 16.39
N ASP A 41 17.55 4.12 17.49
CA ASP A 41 18.18 5.44 17.53
C ASP A 41 19.60 5.39 16.95
N SER A 42 20.29 4.25 17.12
CA SER A 42 21.61 3.96 16.54
C SER A 42 21.57 3.55 15.05
N ARG A 43 20.38 3.40 14.45
CA ARG A 43 20.18 2.98 13.05
C ARG A 43 20.86 1.67 12.67
N VAL A 44 20.95 0.71 13.59
CA VAL A 44 21.55 -0.62 13.36
C VAL A 44 20.47 -1.67 13.10
N SER A 45 20.81 -2.73 12.36
CA SER A 45 19.91 -3.87 12.17
C SER A 45 19.81 -4.71 13.45
N PHE A 46 18.60 -5.14 13.80
CA PHE A 46 18.31 -6.01 14.93
C PHE A 46 17.13 -6.92 14.61
N SER A 47 16.95 -7.99 15.38
CA SER A 47 15.78 -8.85 15.35
C SER A 47 15.06 -8.83 16.69
N VAL A 48 13.74 -8.99 16.66
CA VAL A 48 12.91 -9.06 17.87
C VAL A 48 12.10 -10.34 17.80
N GLU A 49 12.18 -11.14 18.87
CA GLU A 49 11.33 -12.31 19.01
C GLU A 49 10.01 -11.92 19.68
N SER A 50 8.90 -12.24 19.03
CA SER A 50 7.55 -12.04 19.58
C SER A 50 6.61 -13.11 19.05
N ASN A 51 5.51 -13.32 19.77
CA ASN A 51 4.39 -14.15 19.30
C ASN A 51 3.48 -13.41 18.30
N LEU A 52 3.73 -12.13 18.04
CA LEU A 52 2.96 -11.28 17.11
C LEU A 52 1.45 -11.24 17.41
N ALA A 53 1.07 -11.51 18.67
CA ALA A 53 -0.32 -11.59 19.11
C ALA A 53 -0.79 -10.33 19.83
N GLN A 54 0.03 -9.29 19.96
CA GLN A 54 -0.34 -8.08 20.69
C GLN A 54 -0.28 -6.84 19.80
N THR A 55 -1.17 -5.88 20.04
CA THR A 55 -1.16 -4.58 19.34
C THR A 55 0.16 -3.83 19.54
N ASN A 56 0.86 -4.07 20.65
CA ASN A 56 2.15 -3.44 20.93
C ASN A 56 3.25 -3.87 19.94
N ASP A 57 3.20 -5.10 19.42
CA ASP A 57 4.11 -5.57 18.37
C ASP A 57 4.01 -4.68 17.13
N TYR A 58 2.78 -4.31 16.75
CA TYR A 58 2.53 -3.47 15.59
C TYR A 58 2.89 -2.01 15.84
N LYS A 59 2.81 -1.49 17.07
CA LYS A 59 3.35 -0.16 17.39
C LYS A 59 4.86 -0.09 17.17
N LEU A 60 5.58 -1.15 17.55
CA LEU A 60 7.00 -1.27 17.28
C LEU A 60 7.28 -1.27 15.77
N ILE A 61 6.56 -2.10 15.01
CA ILE A 61 6.71 -2.19 13.55
C ILE A 61 6.48 -0.83 12.88
N HIS A 62 5.40 -0.13 13.23
CA HIS A 62 5.11 1.21 12.71
C HIS A 62 6.23 2.20 13.04
N GLY A 63 6.73 2.17 14.29
CA GLY A 63 7.85 3.01 14.72
C GLY A 63 9.14 2.72 13.97
N ALA A 64 9.41 1.45 13.62
CA ALA A 64 10.57 1.07 12.82
C ALA A 64 10.45 1.59 11.38
N LYS A 65 9.29 1.41 10.73
CA LYS A 65 9.04 1.94 9.38
C LYS A 65 9.16 3.46 9.32
N ALA A 66 8.59 4.17 10.30
CA ALA A 66 8.69 5.62 10.39
C ALA A 66 10.15 6.09 10.54
N ALA A 67 11.02 5.27 11.15
CA ALA A 67 12.45 5.51 11.26
C ALA A 67 13.25 5.09 10.00
N GLY A 68 12.59 4.63 8.92
CA GLY A 68 13.21 4.27 7.65
C GLY A 68 13.75 2.84 7.58
N TYR A 69 13.35 1.97 8.50
CA TYR A 69 13.75 0.56 8.46
C TYR A 69 13.01 -0.20 7.36
N ARG A 70 13.73 -1.13 6.72
CA ARG A 70 13.11 -2.27 6.05
C ARG A 70 12.67 -3.27 7.12
N VAL A 71 11.42 -3.66 7.12
CA VAL A 71 10.86 -4.60 8.10
C VAL A 71 10.60 -5.94 7.43
N GLU A 72 11.29 -6.98 7.91
CA GLU A 72 11.13 -8.36 7.44
C GLU A 72 10.54 -9.22 8.57
N LEU A 73 9.58 -10.07 8.22
CA LEU A 73 8.96 -11.02 9.14
C LEU A 73 9.30 -12.45 8.73
N VAL A 74 9.82 -13.22 9.66
CA VAL A 74 9.84 -14.68 9.58
C VAL A 74 8.77 -15.19 10.54
N TYR A 75 7.65 -15.68 9.99
CA TYR A 75 6.51 -16.16 10.76
C TYR A 75 6.53 -17.69 10.78
N VAL A 76 6.70 -18.25 11.97
CA VAL A 76 6.76 -19.70 12.19
C VAL A 76 5.51 -20.15 12.92
N SER A 77 4.78 -21.10 12.35
CA SER A 77 3.59 -21.68 12.99
C SER A 77 3.52 -23.20 12.77
N LEU A 78 2.58 -23.82 13.46
CA LEU A 78 2.16 -25.21 13.26
C LEU A 78 0.76 -25.24 12.66
N GLU A 79 0.34 -26.41 12.21
CA GLU A 79 -0.96 -26.65 11.58
C GLU A 79 -2.15 -26.40 12.50
N SER A 80 -1.99 -26.65 13.81
CA SER A 80 -3.10 -26.55 14.75
C SER A 80 -2.69 -26.12 16.16
N VAL A 81 -3.67 -25.60 16.91
CA VAL A 81 -3.54 -25.30 18.35
C VAL A 81 -3.11 -26.55 19.13
N ARG A 82 -3.62 -27.73 18.75
CA ARG A 82 -3.27 -29.00 19.38
C ARG A 82 -1.79 -29.31 19.28
N GLU A 83 -1.21 -29.16 18.08
CA GLU A 83 0.23 -29.32 17.88
C GLU A 83 1.04 -28.32 18.73
N CYS A 84 0.56 -27.09 18.90
CA CYS A 84 1.21 -26.11 19.77
C CYS A 84 1.19 -26.54 21.23
N GLN A 85 0.03 -27.02 21.71
CA GLN A 85 -0.13 -27.54 23.08
C GLN A 85 0.78 -28.75 23.32
N ASP A 86 0.81 -29.70 22.39
CA ASP A 86 1.65 -30.90 22.48
C ASP A 86 3.15 -30.56 22.55
N ARG A 87 3.59 -29.52 21.81
CA ARG A 87 4.98 -29.04 21.90
C ARG A 87 5.31 -28.36 23.22
N VAL A 88 4.37 -27.60 23.78
CA VAL A 88 4.56 -27.01 25.12
C VAL A 88 4.65 -28.11 26.17
N LEU A 89 3.77 -29.11 26.12
CA LEU A 89 3.83 -30.27 27.02
C LEU A 89 5.17 -31.01 26.90
N SER A 90 5.64 -31.27 25.69
CA SER A 90 6.94 -31.91 25.46
C SER A 90 8.11 -31.07 25.99
N ARG A 91 8.04 -29.74 25.86
CA ARG A 91 9.04 -28.81 26.39
C ARG A 91 9.05 -28.81 27.92
N VAL A 92 7.88 -28.77 28.55
CA VAL A 92 7.73 -28.80 30.01
C VAL A 92 8.28 -30.12 30.57
N ALA A 93 8.00 -31.24 29.92
CA ALA A 93 8.57 -32.54 30.30
C ALA A 93 10.11 -32.58 30.24
N LYS A 94 10.73 -31.66 29.48
CA LYS A 94 12.19 -31.47 29.36
C LYS A 94 12.72 -30.33 30.25
N GLY A 95 11.90 -29.80 31.16
CA GLY A 95 12.28 -28.74 32.10
C GLY A 95 12.17 -27.31 31.55
N GLY A 96 11.49 -27.10 30.42
CA GLY A 96 11.25 -25.75 29.89
C GLY A 96 10.00 -25.07 30.47
N HIS A 97 9.77 -23.82 30.07
CA HIS A 97 8.66 -22.99 30.57
C HIS A 97 7.28 -23.56 30.18
N ASP A 98 6.31 -23.48 31.09
CA ASP A 98 4.92 -23.84 30.83
C ASP A 98 4.10 -22.63 30.35
N VAL A 99 3.12 -22.86 29.48
CA VAL A 99 2.20 -21.83 29.00
C VAL A 99 0.78 -22.41 29.04
N PRO A 100 -0.18 -21.75 29.72
CA PRO A 100 -1.54 -22.27 29.83
C PRO A 100 -2.20 -22.53 28.46
N PRO A 101 -2.92 -23.65 28.26
CA PRO A 101 -3.55 -23.98 26.98
C PRO A 101 -4.45 -22.88 26.39
N ALA A 102 -5.21 -22.18 27.23
CA ALA A 102 -6.06 -21.07 26.82
C ALA A 102 -5.25 -19.89 26.25
N ILE A 103 -4.06 -19.63 26.80
CA ILE A 103 -3.16 -18.58 26.29
C ILE A 103 -2.54 -19.01 24.96
N ILE A 104 -2.22 -20.29 24.79
CA ILE A 104 -1.72 -20.84 23.52
C ILE A 104 -2.76 -20.65 22.41
N GLU A 105 -4.01 -21.06 22.68
CA GLU A 105 -5.13 -20.94 21.74
C GLU A 105 -5.40 -19.48 21.37
N GLN A 106 -5.50 -18.60 22.38
CA GLN A 106 -5.68 -17.17 22.15
C GLN A 106 -4.58 -16.59 21.25
N ARG A 107 -3.30 -16.84 21.57
CA ARG A 107 -2.17 -16.31 20.81
C ARG A 107 -2.10 -16.87 19.39
N TYR A 108 -2.43 -18.15 19.20
CA TYR A 108 -2.48 -18.77 17.88
C TYR A 108 -3.46 -18.04 16.95
N HIS A 109 -4.70 -17.87 17.39
CA HIS A 109 -5.72 -17.21 16.57
C HIS A 109 -5.46 -15.70 16.43
N GLN A 110 -5.08 -15.04 17.51
CA GLN A 110 -4.85 -13.60 17.52
C GLN A 110 -3.66 -13.20 16.63
N SER A 111 -2.55 -13.94 16.69
CA SER A 111 -1.39 -13.65 15.85
C SER A 111 -1.67 -13.84 14.36
N LEU A 112 -2.36 -14.92 13.96
CA LEU A 112 -2.78 -15.13 12.58
C LEU A 112 -3.75 -14.04 12.08
N SER A 113 -4.68 -13.62 12.94
CA SER A 113 -5.62 -12.54 12.63
C SER A 113 -4.90 -11.21 12.43
N LEU A 114 -4.00 -10.86 13.34
CA LEU A 114 -3.22 -9.63 13.26
C LEU A 114 -2.25 -9.64 12.06
N LEU A 115 -1.62 -10.76 11.76
CA LEU A 115 -0.78 -10.93 10.57
C LEU A 115 -1.58 -10.62 9.30
N LYS A 116 -2.78 -11.20 9.16
CA LYS A 116 -3.68 -10.94 8.03
C LYS A 116 -4.09 -9.48 7.93
N GLN A 117 -4.38 -8.83 9.06
CA GLN A 117 -4.79 -7.42 9.07
C GLN A 117 -3.65 -6.47 8.71
N ASN A 118 -2.42 -6.82 9.05
CA ASN A 118 -1.27 -5.91 9.00
C ASN A 118 -0.16 -6.38 8.05
N TYR A 119 -0.42 -7.31 7.14
CA TYR A 119 0.61 -7.86 6.24
C TYR A 119 1.35 -6.78 5.41
N LYS A 120 0.70 -5.65 5.13
CA LYS A 120 1.30 -4.50 4.43
C LYS A 120 2.33 -3.73 5.25
N GLU A 121 2.42 -4.00 6.55
CA GLU A 121 3.46 -3.41 7.39
C GLU A 121 4.84 -4.02 7.15
N PHE A 122 4.92 -5.16 6.47
CA PHE A 122 6.16 -5.85 6.21
C PHE A 122 6.58 -5.70 4.75
N ASP A 123 7.86 -5.43 4.51
CA ASP A 123 8.44 -5.43 3.16
C ASP A 123 8.55 -6.86 2.60
N ARG A 124 8.82 -7.81 3.50
CA ARG A 124 8.97 -9.24 3.20
C ARG A 124 8.40 -10.06 4.35
N ILE A 125 7.57 -11.05 4.04
CA ILE A 125 7.05 -12.04 4.98
C ILE A 125 7.42 -13.43 4.45
N GLU A 126 8.11 -14.20 5.29
CA GLU A 126 8.40 -15.60 5.05
C GLU A 126 7.58 -16.44 6.04
N LEU A 127 6.64 -17.23 5.50
CA LEU A 127 5.84 -18.16 6.28
C LEU A 127 6.56 -19.51 6.29
N ILE A 128 6.82 -20.04 7.49
CA ILE A 128 7.49 -21.33 7.69
C ILE A 128 6.56 -22.25 8.46
N ASP A 129 6.20 -23.39 7.87
CA ASP A 129 5.51 -24.45 8.57
C ASP A 129 6.52 -25.30 9.32
N ASN A 130 6.36 -25.35 10.64
CA ASN A 130 7.22 -26.13 11.51
C ASN A 130 6.46 -27.35 12.05
N THR A 131 5.37 -27.79 11.42
CA THR A 131 4.56 -28.92 11.90
C THR A 131 5.35 -30.23 11.81
N SER A 132 5.94 -30.49 10.65
CA SER A 132 6.82 -31.65 10.41
C SER A 132 8.30 -31.32 10.53
N ARG A 133 9.14 -32.35 10.57
CA ARG A 133 10.61 -32.25 10.54
C ARG A 133 11.12 -32.95 9.27
N PRO A 134 11.94 -32.28 8.43
CA PRO A 134 12.38 -30.89 8.53
C PRO A 134 11.23 -29.89 8.36
N PHE A 135 11.41 -28.66 8.85
CA PHE A 135 10.43 -27.58 8.62
C PHE A 135 10.28 -27.34 7.12
N GLN A 136 9.10 -26.86 6.71
CA GLN A 136 8.74 -26.66 5.31
C GLN A 136 8.52 -25.17 5.02
N PRO A 137 9.00 -24.65 3.88
CA PRO A 137 8.63 -23.32 3.43
C PRO A 137 7.12 -23.28 3.11
N GLY A 138 6.40 -22.32 3.68
CA GLY A 138 4.97 -22.13 3.47
C GLY A 138 4.68 -21.19 2.30
N ALA A 139 5.11 -19.93 2.41
CA ALA A 139 4.96 -18.92 1.37
C ALA A 139 5.95 -17.77 1.57
N LEU A 140 6.28 -17.09 0.47
CA LEU A 140 7.01 -15.83 0.48
C LEU A 140 6.10 -14.72 -0.04
N ILE A 141 5.96 -13.64 0.72
CA ILE A 141 5.18 -12.46 0.35
C ILE A 141 6.13 -11.26 0.36
N GLU A 142 6.28 -10.57 -0.76
CA GLU A 142 7.10 -9.36 -0.89
C GLU A 142 6.24 -8.22 -1.41
N LYS A 143 6.09 -7.15 -0.62
CA LYS A 143 5.25 -5.99 -0.95
C LYS A 143 3.84 -6.36 -1.45
N GLY A 144 3.21 -7.34 -0.78
CA GLY A 144 1.88 -7.86 -1.12
C GLY A 144 1.86 -8.89 -2.26
N LEU A 145 2.97 -9.10 -2.97
CA LEU A 145 3.07 -10.11 -4.02
C LEU A 145 3.48 -11.45 -3.43
N ILE A 146 2.76 -12.51 -3.80
CA ILE A 146 3.02 -13.87 -3.32
C ILE A 146 3.84 -14.60 -4.37
N ALA A 147 5.00 -15.14 -3.96
CA ALA A 147 5.83 -15.96 -4.84
C ALA A 147 5.11 -17.26 -5.24
N PRO A 148 5.46 -17.87 -6.40
CA PRO A 148 4.90 -19.16 -6.80
C PRO A 148 5.11 -20.23 -5.71
N LEU A 149 4.02 -20.90 -5.35
CA LEU A 149 4.07 -22.00 -4.39
C LEU A 149 4.55 -23.27 -5.10
N GLN A 150 5.47 -24.00 -4.49
CA GLN A 150 6.03 -25.23 -5.05
C GLN A 150 5.11 -26.45 -4.85
N SER A 151 4.31 -26.43 -3.79
CA SER A 151 3.37 -27.49 -3.43
C SER A 151 2.13 -26.86 -2.76
N PRO A 152 1.02 -27.60 -2.64
CA PRO A 152 -0.11 -27.16 -1.82
C PRO A 152 0.36 -26.84 -0.39
N PRO A 153 0.12 -25.63 0.11
CA PRO A 153 0.60 -25.24 1.43
C PRO A 153 -0.32 -25.82 2.54
N PRO A 154 0.17 -25.88 3.79
CA PRO A 154 -0.64 -26.20 4.96
C PRO A 154 -1.82 -25.24 5.12
N GLU A 155 -2.85 -25.63 5.88
CA GLU A 155 -4.12 -24.91 5.87
C GLU A 155 -4.00 -23.51 6.48
N TRP A 156 -3.18 -23.36 7.52
CA TRP A 156 -2.93 -22.06 8.12
C TRP A 156 -2.25 -21.09 7.13
N VAL A 157 -1.30 -21.58 6.32
CA VAL A 157 -0.65 -20.80 5.25
C VAL A 157 -1.64 -20.46 4.15
N ARG A 158 -2.44 -21.44 3.70
CA ARG A 158 -3.49 -21.23 2.70
C ARG A 158 -4.44 -20.12 3.15
N GLY A 159 -4.80 -20.10 4.43
CA GLY A 159 -5.65 -19.08 5.04
C GLY A 159 -5.03 -17.67 4.97
N VAL A 160 -3.72 -17.53 5.15
CA VAL A 160 -3.02 -16.24 4.99
C VAL A 160 -2.93 -15.84 3.52
N VAL A 161 -2.48 -16.75 2.65
CA VAL A 161 -2.35 -16.51 1.20
C VAL A 161 -3.66 -16.06 0.57
N THR A 162 -4.75 -16.77 0.85
CA THR A 162 -6.09 -16.45 0.33
C THR A 162 -6.55 -15.07 0.78
N HIS A 163 -6.28 -14.72 2.04
CA HIS A 163 -6.63 -13.40 2.56
C HIS A 163 -5.84 -12.31 1.83
N VAL A 164 -4.52 -12.45 1.70
CA VAL A 164 -3.65 -11.48 1.03
C VAL A 164 -4.06 -11.31 -0.44
N GLN A 165 -4.27 -12.40 -1.17
CA GLN A 165 -4.73 -12.33 -2.57
C GLN A 165 -6.06 -11.59 -2.72
N ARG A 166 -7.02 -11.87 -1.83
CA ARG A 166 -8.31 -11.19 -1.82
C ARG A 166 -8.12 -9.69 -1.57
N MET A 167 -7.33 -9.32 -0.57
CA MET A 167 -7.11 -7.93 -0.20
C MET A 167 -6.35 -7.17 -1.30
N GLU A 168 -5.30 -7.75 -1.88
CA GLU A 168 -4.60 -7.14 -3.02
C GLU A 168 -5.50 -6.95 -4.23
N ARG A 169 -6.37 -7.91 -4.54
CA ARG A 169 -7.37 -7.72 -5.61
C ARG A 169 -8.29 -6.53 -5.32
N VAL A 170 -8.81 -6.43 -4.10
CA VAL A 170 -9.65 -5.29 -3.68
C VAL A 170 -8.86 -3.98 -3.80
N ASN A 171 -7.63 -3.93 -3.31
CA ASN A 171 -6.79 -2.74 -3.38
C ASN A 171 -6.48 -2.33 -4.84
N GLN A 172 -6.25 -3.29 -5.73
CA GLN A 172 -6.08 -3.03 -7.16
C GLN A 172 -7.36 -2.47 -7.79
N LEU A 173 -8.53 -3.01 -7.45
CA LEU A 173 -9.83 -2.49 -7.92
C LEU A 173 -10.11 -1.08 -7.40
N LEU A 174 -9.74 -0.79 -6.15
CA LEU A 174 -9.88 0.54 -5.55
C LEU A 174 -8.85 1.54 -6.11
N ALA A 175 -7.67 1.09 -6.55
CA ALA A 175 -6.64 1.93 -7.15
C ALA A 175 -6.89 2.23 -8.65
N GLN A 176 -7.63 1.37 -9.36
CA GLN A 176 -7.99 1.56 -10.77
C GLN A 176 -8.68 2.90 -11.09
N PRO A 177 -9.65 3.41 -10.30
CA PRO A 177 -10.26 4.72 -10.59
C PRO A 177 -9.26 5.87 -10.60
N ALA A 178 -8.14 5.80 -9.85
CA ALA A 178 -7.09 6.82 -9.86
C ALA A 178 -6.14 6.69 -11.06
N ALA A 179 -5.87 5.46 -11.53
CA ALA A 179 -4.99 5.19 -12.67
C ALA A 179 -5.65 5.52 -14.03
N ASP A 180 -6.99 5.46 -14.10
CA ASP A 180 -7.75 5.81 -15.31
C ASP A 180 -8.14 7.30 -15.38
N MET A 181 -7.77 8.11 -14.38
CA MET A 181 -8.06 9.55 -14.40
C MET A 181 -7.20 10.25 -15.44
N GLN A 182 -7.85 11.02 -16.29
CA GLN A 182 -7.20 11.99 -17.15
C GLN A 182 -7.06 13.31 -16.38
N GLN A 183 -6.05 14.08 -16.74
CA GLN A 183 -5.75 15.36 -16.12
C GLN A 183 -5.81 16.48 -17.16
N ALA A 184 -6.39 17.60 -16.77
CA ALA A 184 -6.35 18.85 -17.50
C ALA A 184 -6.02 19.98 -16.52
N THR A 185 -5.33 21.01 -16.98
CA THR A 185 -5.10 22.22 -16.21
C THR A 185 -5.84 23.37 -16.87
N ILE A 186 -6.72 24.02 -16.12
CA ILE A 186 -7.39 25.24 -16.57
C ILE A 186 -6.61 26.43 -16.04
N ARG A 187 -6.12 27.27 -16.96
CA ARG A 187 -5.56 28.58 -16.65
C ARG A 187 -6.65 29.63 -16.83
N VAL A 188 -6.89 30.43 -15.79
CA VAL A 188 -7.84 31.55 -15.83
C VAL A 188 -7.09 32.84 -15.57
N THR A 189 -7.21 33.79 -16.49
CA THR A 189 -6.63 35.14 -16.43
C THR A 189 -7.77 36.15 -16.41
N GLU A 190 -7.89 36.90 -15.32
CA GLU A 190 -8.93 37.90 -15.12
C GLU A 190 -8.35 39.21 -14.56
N ALA A 191 -9.13 40.29 -14.54
CA ALA A 191 -8.72 41.52 -13.88
C ALA A 191 -8.49 41.29 -12.38
N ALA A 192 -7.48 41.91 -11.79
CA ALA A 192 -7.23 41.84 -10.36
C ALA A 192 -8.46 42.33 -9.58
N ARG A 193 -8.82 41.58 -8.53
CA ARG A 193 -9.92 41.90 -7.62
C ARG A 193 -9.40 42.03 -6.19
N ALA A 194 -10.22 42.60 -5.31
CA ALA A 194 -9.91 42.62 -3.89
C ALA A 194 -9.66 41.18 -3.37
N PRO A 195 -8.72 40.98 -2.42
CA PRO A 195 -8.49 39.68 -1.81
C PRO A 195 -9.79 39.05 -1.27
N GLY A 196 -10.06 37.79 -1.66
CA GLY A 196 -11.28 37.07 -1.27
C GLY A 196 -12.52 37.35 -2.12
N ALA A 197 -12.48 38.29 -3.07
CA ALA A 197 -13.57 38.51 -4.01
C ALA A 197 -13.66 37.33 -5.01
N ARG A 198 -14.85 36.77 -5.17
CA ARG A 198 -15.11 35.74 -6.20
C ARG A 198 -14.97 36.35 -7.61
N GLY A 199 -14.32 35.61 -8.50
CA GLY A 199 -14.07 35.97 -9.88
C GLY A 199 -14.38 34.83 -10.84
N GLN A 200 -13.82 34.94 -12.03
CA GLN A 200 -13.98 33.94 -13.10
C GLN A 200 -13.40 32.58 -12.69
N ALA A 201 -12.29 32.55 -11.94
CA ALA A 201 -11.68 31.31 -11.50
C ALA A 201 -12.62 30.48 -10.62
N GLU A 202 -13.32 31.11 -9.67
CA GLU A 202 -14.31 30.46 -8.81
C GLU A 202 -15.55 30.01 -9.58
N ALA A 203 -16.00 30.77 -10.59
CA ALA A 203 -17.12 30.39 -11.45
C ALA A 203 -16.77 29.16 -12.32
N VAL A 204 -15.58 29.15 -12.92
CA VAL A 204 -15.05 28.01 -13.68
C VAL A 204 -14.92 26.78 -12.77
N GLN A 205 -14.36 26.94 -11.58
CA GLN A 205 -14.25 25.86 -10.60
C GLN A 205 -15.62 25.27 -10.26
N ALA A 206 -16.62 26.11 -9.99
CA ALA A 206 -17.98 25.65 -9.68
C ALA A 206 -18.60 24.88 -10.85
N ALA A 207 -18.46 25.39 -12.08
CA ALA A 207 -18.96 24.72 -13.29
C ALA A 207 -18.32 23.34 -13.50
N VAL A 208 -17.00 23.24 -13.32
CA VAL A 208 -16.24 21.98 -13.45
C VAL A 208 -16.64 20.97 -12.35
N ARG A 209 -16.87 21.43 -11.10
CA ARG A 209 -17.41 20.55 -10.04
C ARG A 209 -18.80 20.05 -10.39
N MET A 210 -19.67 20.94 -10.87
CA MET A 210 -21.05 20.59 -11.24
C MET A 210 -21.13 19.64 -12.44
N SER A 211 -20.10 19.60 -13.30
CA SER A 211 -20.05 18.64 -14.41
C SER A 211 -19.71 17.22 -13.97
N GLY A 212 -19.30 17.01 -12.71
CA GLY A 212 -18.88 15.71 -12.18
C GLY A 212 -17.37 15.48 -12.22
N ALA A 213 -16.57 16.45 -12.68
CA ALA A 213 -15.12 16.37 -12.62
C ALA A 213 -14.61 16.80 -11.24
N GLN A 214 -13.47 16.23 -10.83
CA GLN A 214 -12.75 16.71 -9.64
C GLN A 214 -11.90 17.91 -10.03
N VAL A 215 -11.86 18.94 -9.20
CA VAL A 215 -11.05 20.14 -9.46
C VAL A 215 -10.48 20.73 -8.18
N SER A 216 -9.22 21.14 -8.24
CA SER A 216 -8.48 21.74 -7.12
C SER A 216 -9.14 23.03 -6.62
N ASP A 217 -8.78 23.44 -5.40
CA ASP A 217 -9.16 24.74 -4.87
C ASP A 217 -8.47 25.88 -5.62
N VAL A 218 -9.19 26.98 -5.84
CA VAL A 218 -8.62 28.22 -6.37
C VAL A 218 -7.68 28.76 -5.30
N GLN A 219 -6.37 28.75 -5.55
CA GLN A 219 -5.44 29.34 -4.60
C GLN A 219 -5.61 30.88 -4.56
N PRO A 220 -5.38 31.53 -3.40
CA PRO A 220 -5.29 32.98 -3.34
C PRO A 220 -4.20 33.43 -4.30
N ALA A 221 -4.57 34.23 -5.30
CA ALA A 221 -3.62 34.59 -6.33
C ALA A 221 -2.47 35.41 -5.74
N ALA A 222 -1.23 35.02 -6.07
CA ALA A 222 -0.13 35.97 -6.04
C ALA A 222 -0.50 37.09 -7.03
N ALA A 223 -0.55 38.34 -6.56
CA ALA A 223 -0.79 39.49 -7.43
C ALA A 223 0.25 39.46 -8.56
N SER A 224 -0.18 39.27 -9.81
CA SER A 224 0.74 39.35 -10.93
C SER A 224 1.04 40.80 -11.26
N GLU A 225 2.30 41.08 -11.58
CA GLU A 225 2.73 42.35 -12.16
C GLU A 225 1.89 42.59 -13.42
N GLN A 226 1.27 43.78 -13.57
CA GLN A 226 0.34 44.21 -14.63
C GLN A 226 -1.18 44.15 -14.32
N GLY A 227 -1.59 44.00 -13.06
CA GLY A 227 -3.01 44.22 -12.66
C GLY A 227 -3.98 43.12 -13.10
N GLN A 228 -3.45 41.96 -13.47
CA GLN A 228 -4.22 40.74 -13.76
C GLN A 228 -4.02 39.71 -12.64
N ARG A 229 -5.03 38.85 -12.47
CA ARG A 229 -5.02 37.67 -11.61
C ARG A 229 -4.96 36.43 -12.51
N VAL A 230 -3.95 35.59 -12.32
CA VAL A 230 -3.81 34.30 -13.00
C VAL A 230 -4.01 33.17 -11.99
N SER A 231 -4.93 32.25 -12.28
CA SER A 231 -5.23 31.08 -11.44
C SER A 231 -5.09 29.79 -12.26
N TYR A 232 -4.61 28.73 -11.61
CA TYR A 232 -4.50 27.40 -12.20
C TYR A 232 -5.40 26.43 -11.44
N LEU A 233 -6.23 25.68 -12.17
CA LEU A 233 -7.13 24.67 -11.64
C LEU A 233 -6.77 23.32 -12.23
N ASN A 234 -6.37 22.38 -11.38
CA ASN A 234 -6.10 21.02 -11.80
C ASN A 234 -7.41 20.24 -11.79
N VAL A 235 -7.81 19.77 -12.96
CA VAL A 235 -9.03 19.00 -13.19
C VAL A 235 -8.66 17.54 -13.39
N GLN A 236 -9.38 16.65 -12.74
CA GLN A 236 -9.29 15.21 -12.92
C GLN A 236 -10.65 14.64 -13.27
N TYR A 237 -10.70 13.77 -14.29
CA TYR A 237 -11.93 13.12 -14.72
C TYR A 237 -11.65 11.72 -15.25
N SER A 238 -12.65 10.83 -15.23
CA SER A 238 -12.53 9.48 -15.78
C SER A 238 -13.22 9.40 -17.14
N LEU A 239 -12.57 8.78 -18.13
CA LEU A 239 -13.20 8.44 -19.42
C LEU A 239 -14.30 7.38 -19.30
N LYS A 240 -14.46 6.77 -18.12
CA LYS A 240 -15.52 5.81 -17.81
C LYS A 240 -16.64 6.44 -16.96
N SER A 241 -16.57 7.75 -16.68
CA SER A 241 -17.59 8.44 -15.90
C SER A 241 -18.91 8.50 -16.68
N PRO A 242 -20.06 8.19 -16.05
CA PRO A 242 -21.37 8.40 -16.67
C PRO A 242 -21.67 9.90 -16.92
N GLU A 243 -20.92 10.81 -16.31
CA GLU A 243 -20.98 12.25 -16.54
C GLU A 243 -20.00 12.74 -17.63
N LEU A 244 -19.26 11.86 -18.32
CA LEU A 244 -18.21 12.26 -19.26
C LEU A 244 -18.67 13.27 -20.32
N GLU A 245 -19.89 13.14 -20.83
CA GLU A 245 -20.46 14.09 -21.80
C GLU A 245 -20.63 15.50 -21.19
N ARG A 246 -21.12 15.57 -19.95
CA ARG A 246 -21.25 16.83 -19.20
C ARG A 246 -19.88 17.44 -18.90
N ILE A 247 -18.93 16.62 -18.47
CA ILE A 247 -17.54 17.03 -18.24
C ILE A 247 -16.95 17.60 -19.54
N SER A 248 -17.14 16.90 -20.66
CA SER A 248 -16.57 17.27 -21.94
C SER A 248 -17.13 18.58 -22.48
N THR A 249 -18.45 18.73 -22.41
CA THR A 249 -19.14 19.96 -22.80
C THR A 249 -18.69 21.15 -21.94
N THR A 250 -18.52 20.95 -20.63
CA THR A 250 -18.07 21.99 -19.71
C THR A 250 -16.63 22.41 -20.00
N LEU A 251 -15.69 21.47 -20.18
CA LEU A 251 -14.30 21.81 -20.49
C LEU A 251 -14.18 22.58 -21.81
N ASP A 252 -14.91 22.16 -22.85
CA ASP A 252 -14.91 22.85 -24.14
C ASP A 252 -15.59 24.22 -24.06
N ALA A 253 -16.60 24.38 -23.21
CA ALA A 253 -17.23 25.67 -22.95
C ALA A 253 -16.27 26.61 -22.21
N VAL A 254 -15.54 26.11 -21.21
CA VAL A 254 -14.52 26.86 -20.48
C VAL A 254 -13.38 27.29 -21.41
N HIS A 255 -12.91 26.41 -22.29
CA HIS A 255 -11.86 26.75 -23.27
C HIS A 255 -12.28 27.87 -24.24
N ARG A 256 -13.59 28.02 -24.50
CA ARG A 256 -14.14 29.10 -25.33
C ARG A 256 -14.35 30.42 -24.60
N GLN A 257 -14.29 30.44 -23.27
CA GLN A 257 -14.46 31.67 -22.49
C GLN A 257 -13.22 32.55 -22.61
N SER A 258 -13.43 33.86 -22.84
CA SER A 258 -12.33 34.83 -22.84
C SER A 258 -11.61 34.82 -21.50
N GLY A 259 -10.28 34.75 -21.53
CA GLY A 259 -9.46 34.69 -20.33
C GLY A 259 -9.34 33.29 -19.70
N SER A 260 -9.97 32.25 -20.27
CA SER A 260 -9.80 30.86 -19.82
C SER A 260 -9.09 30.04 -20.90
N GLU A 261 -8.21 29.15 -20.47
CA GLU A 261 -7.50 28.22 -21.35
C GLU A 261 -7.46 26.84 -20.68
N VAL A 262 -7.92 25.82 -21.40
CA VAL A 262 -7.84 24.42 -20.95
C VAL A 262 -6.64 23.76 -21.60
N MET A 263 -5.68 23.33 -20.79
CA MET A 263 -4.48 22.60 -21.19
C MET A 263 -4.66 21.12 -20.86
N GLU A 264 -4.83 20.30 -21.88
CA GLU A 264 -4.95 18.84 -21.78
C GLU A 264 -4.18 18.18 -22.94
N SER A 265 -3.93 16.87 -22.85
CA SER A 265 -3.30 16.18 -23.98
C SER A 265 -4.29 16.06 -25.15
N ALA A 266 -3.81 16.24 -26.39
CA ALA A 266 -4.66 16.10 -27.58
C ALA A 266 -5.33 14.72 -27.67
N LYS A 267 -4.65 13.68 -27.16
CA LYS A 267 -5.17 12.32 -27.06
C LYS A 267 -6.37 12.26 -26.11
N ASP A 268 -6.29 12.91 -24.95
CA ASP A 268 -7.36 12.86 -23.96
C ASP A 268 -8.54 13.76 -24.35
N GLN A 269 -8.27 14.91 -24.98
CA GLN A 269 -9.27 15.74 -25.63
C GLN A 269 -10.09 14.95 -26.65
N GLN A 270 -9.42 14.19 -27.52
CA GLN A 270 -10.10 13.36 -28.51
C GLN A 270 -10.92 12.25 -27.86
N ARG A 271 -10.35 11.56 -26.86
CA ARG A 271 -11.01 10.44 -26.16
C ARG A 271 -12.24 10.87 -25.37
N ARG A 272 -12.33 12.14 -24.94
CA ARG A 272 -13.53 12.70 -24.30
C ARG A 272 -14.77 12.71 -25.22
N TRP A 273 -14.58 12.79 -26.53
CA TRP A 273 -15.67 12.90 -27.52
C TRP A 273 -15.90 11.64 -28.37
N VAL A 274 -15.04 10.62 -28.25
CA VAL A 274 -15.22 9.35 -28.97
C VAL A 274 -16.17 8.44 -28.16
N PRO A 275 -17.38 8.11 -28.66
CA PRO A 275 -18.28 7.23 -27.95
C PRO A 275 -17.73 5.81 -27.90
N GLY A 276 -17.47 5.30 -26.69
CA GLY A 276 -17.53 3.87 -26.39
C GLY A 276 -16.53 2.92 -27.06
N GLN A 277 -15.21 3.21 -27.08
CA GLN A 277 -14.20 2.19 -27.37
C GLN A 277 -13.03 2.19 -26.37
N ALA A 278 -13.27 1.55 -25.23
CA ALA A 278 -12.37 0.48 -24.85
C ALA A 278 -12.50 -0.61 -25.93
N ARG A 279 -11.70 -0.54 -26.99
CA ARG A 279 -11.46 -1.70 -27.85
C ARG A 279 -10.02 -2.14 -27.66
N GLU A 280 -9.90 -3.29 -27.02
CA GLU A 280 -8.92 -4.30 -27.38
C GLU A 280 -8.63 -4.23 -28.89
N ALA A 281 -7.38 -3.94 -29.23
CA ALA A 281 -6.78 -4.31 -30.50
C ALA A 281 -5.27 -4.29 -30.31
N GLY A 282 -4.78 -5.32 -29.62
CA GLY A 282 -3.55 -5.92 -30.08
C GLY A 282 -3.75 -6.36 -31.53
N GLN A 283 -2.75 -6.04 -32.35
CA GLN A 283 -2.47 -6.66 -33.63
C GLN A 283 -3.56 -6.54 -34.71
N SER A 284 -3.33 -5.64 -35.67
CA SER A 284 -3.67 -5.97 -37.05
C SER A 284 -2.52 -5.56 -37.95
N GLN A 285 -2.02 -6.60 -38.61
CA GLN A 285 -1.03 -6.62 -39.65
C GLN A 285 -1.28 -5.52 -40.67
N ALA A 286 -0.26 -4.68 -40.89
CA ALA A 286 -0.16 -3.88 -42.09
C ALA A 286 -0.04 -4.83 -43.27
N THR A 287 -1.16 -5.04 -43.97
CA THR A 287 -1.16 -5.53 -45.33
C THR A 287 -0.93 -4.30 -46.21
N GLU A 288 0.34 -3.95 -46.44
CA GLU A 288 0.69 -3.03 -47.52
C GLU A 288 0.70 -3.83 -48.83
N ARG A 289 -0.42 -3.78 -49.55
CA ARG A 289 -0.41 -3.96 -51.00
C ARG A 289 -0.64 -2.61 -51.65
N GLY A 290 0.36 -2.20 -52.42
CA GLY A 290 0.19 -1.43 -53.64
C GLY A 290 0.49 0.04 -53.50
N GLN A 291 1.66 0.44 -53.97
CA GLN A 291 1.76 1.45 -55.04
C GLN A 291 3.12 1.34 -55.76
N ASP A 292 2.99 1.01 -57.04
CA ASP A 292 3.66 1.60 -58.20
C ASP A 292 5.19 1.68 -58.32
N GLN A 293 5.65 0.98 -59.36
CA GLN A 293 6.43 1.53 -60.47
C GLN A 293 7.18 2.84 -60.21
N GLN A 294 8.52 2.80 -60.22
CA GLN A 294 9.31 3.51 -61.22
C GLN A 294 10.81 3.15 -61.14
N GLU A 295 11.38 2.94 -62.33
CA GLU A 295 12.76 3.20 -62.73
C GLU A 295 13.87 2.14 -62.49
N ARG A 296 14.18 1.48 -63.62
CA ARG A 296 15.48 0.99 -64.14
C ARG A 296 15.98 -0.39 -63.72
#